data_AF-A0A6P9B371-F1
#
_entry.id   AF-A0A6P9B371-F1
#
_cell.length_a   1.000
_cell.length_b   1.000
_cell.length_c   1.000
_cell.angle_alpha   90.00
_cell.angle_beta   90.00
_cell.angle_gamma   90.00
#
_symmetry.space_group_name_H-M   'P 1'
#
loop_
_entity.id
_entity.type
_entity.pdbx_description
1 polymer ?
#
loop_
_entity_poly.entity_id
_entity_poly.type
_entity_poly.pdbx_seq_one_letter_code
_entity_poly.pdbx_strand_id
1 'polypeptide(L)'
;MSGEIIQMSPQMSLIFEAMDLSQASPATVSRCGMIYLEPSQLGWKPLVTSWLSTLPEPLNEKEFQDLFEELFDWLVPPALRVRWKQCKELVPTSNSNNVVSLIRLLEILLCHKAKKDPSNKNIHKWVTGCFAFAMIWSIGATCDSDGRIIFDNFMRDIVIGKLDEHPIPATIGKWEHPFEEKGLVYDYMFELKGKGRWAHWNEAVKSINYSDKSIKVQDIIVPTMDTVRYTYLMELCIKYG
;
A
#
# COMPACT_ATOMS: atom_id res chain seq x y z
N MET A 1 4.68 -36.85 -33.08
CA MET A 1 3.67 -36.31 -32.14
C MET A 1 2.46 -37.23 -32.28
N SER A 2 2.21 -38.13 -31.32
CA SER A 2 1.12 -39.11 -31.39
C SER A 2 -0.20 -38.33 -31.38
N GLY A 3 -0.93 -38.31 -32.49
CA GLY A 3 -2.18 -37.56 -32.65
C GLY A 3 -3.37 -38.22 -31.94
N GLU A 4 -3.15 -38.70 -30.73
CA GLU A 4 -4.18 -39.37 -29.94
C GLU A 4 -5.23 -38.37 -29.47
N ILE A 5 -6.50 -38.71 -29.69
CA ILE A 5 -7.65 -37.88 -29.35
C ILE A 5 -8.29 -38.45 -28.09
N ILE A 6 -8.19 -37.73 -26.99
CA ILE A 6 -8.86 -38.07 -25.72
C ILE A 6 -10.12 -37.20 -25.61
N GLN A 7 -11.29 -37.83 -25.51
CA GLN A 7 -12.56 -37.12 -25.33
C GLN A 7 -12.77 -36.75 -23.85
N MET A 8 -13.26 -35.53 -23.58
CA MET A 8 -13.68 -35.12 -22.24
C MET A 8 -15.01 -35.78 -21.87
N SER A 9 -15.15 -36.29 -20.65
CA SER A 9 -16.41 -36.86 -20.19
C SER A 9 -17.44 -35.75 -19.87
N PRO A 10 -18.75 -36.06 -19.85
CA PRO A 10 -19.79 -35.07 -19.53
C PRO A 10 -19.67 -34.44 -18.14
N GLN A 11 -18.94 -35.07 -17.20
CA GLN A 11 -18.71 -34.51 -15.87
C GLN A 11 -17.50 -33.56 -15.81
N MET A 12 -16.67 -33.50 -16.87
CA MET A 12 -15.48 -32.65 -16.90
C MET A 12 -15.85 -31.23 -17.31
N SER A 13 -15.30 -30.25 -16.60
CA SER A 13 -15.36 -28.83 -16.95
C SER A 13 -13.95 -28.27 -17.07
N LEU A 14 -13.68 -27.50 -18.12
CA LEU A 14 -12.41 -26.81 -18.33
C LEU A 14 -12.65 -25.31 -18.21
N ILE A 15 -11.96 -24.67 -17.27
CA ILE A 15 -12.02 -23.23 -17.02
C ILE A 15 -10.60 -22.70 -17.11
N PHE A 16 -10.42 -21.58 -17.80
CA PHE A 16 -9.16 -20.85 -17.85
C PHE A 16 -9.43 -19.35 -17.66
N GLU A 17 -8.53 -18.67 -16.97
CA GLU A 17 -8.57 -17.22 -16.79
C GLU A 17 -7.64 -16.58 -17.82
N ALA A 18 -8.16 -15.61 -18.57
CA ALA A 18 -7.39 -14.86 -19.57
C ALA A 18 -7.60 -13.36 -19.35
N MET A 19 -6.52 -12.58 -19.43
CA MET A 19 -6.58 -11.13 -19.28
C MET A 19 -7.29 -10.45 -20.45
N ASP A 20 -6.99 -10.88 -21.67
CA ASP A 20 -7.64 -10.42 -22.88
C ASP A 20 -7.70 -11.53 -23.94
N LEU A 21 -8.56 -11.32 -24.94
CA LEU A 21 -8.76 -12.24 -26.07
C LEU A 21 -8.30 -11.62 -27.38
N SER A 22 -7.44 -10.60 -27.34
CA SER A 22 -7.04 -9.82 -28.53
C SER A 22 -6.36 -10.69 -29.60
N GLN A 23 -5.77 -11.81 -29.20
CA GLN A 23 -5.08 -12.76 -30.08
C GLN A 23 -5.91 -14.01 -30.39
N ALA A 24 -7.13 -14.11 -29.88
CA ALA A 24 -8.00 -15.25 -30.10
C ALA A 24 -8.89 -15.03 -31.33
N SER A 25 -8.99 -16.03 -32.20
CA SER A 25 -9.91 -15.93 -33.34
C SER A 25 -11.38 -16.01 -32.87
N PRO A 26 -12.32 -15.30 -33.52
CA PRO A 26 -13.76 -15.42 -33.22
C PRO A 26 -14.27 -16.86 -33.25
N ALA A 27 -13.71 -17.70 -34.13
CA ALA A 27 -14.06 -19.11 -34.27
C ALA A 27 -13.60 -19.99 -33.08
N THR A 28 -12.54 -19.57 -32.39
CA THR A 28 -12.06 -20.25 -31.17
C THR A 28 -12.95 -19.89 -29.98
N VAL A 29 -13.25 -18.61 -29.80
CA VAL A 29 -14.04 -18.13 -28.66
C VAL A 29 -15.53 -18.48 -28.75
N SER A 30 -16.07 -18.68 -29.96
CA SER A 30 -17.49 -19.06 -30.15
C SER A 30 -17.84 -20.45 -29.62
N ARG A 31 -16.84 -21.28 -29.29
CA ARG A 31 -17.02 -22.63 -28.74
C ARG A 31 -16.91 -22.66 -27.21
N CYS A 32 -16.64 -21.52 -26.57
CA CYS A 32 -16.47 -21.40 -25.13
C CYS A 32 -17.62 -20.58 -24.53
N GLY A 33 -18.04 -20.93 -23.31
CA GLY A 33 -18.86 -20.04 -22.49
C GLY A 33 -17.99 -18.90 -21.96
N MET A 34 -18.33 -17.66 -22.30
CA MET A 34 -17.56 -16.48 -21.90
C MET A 34 -18.21 -15.79 -20.72
N ILE A 35 -17.50 -15.71 -19.60
CA ILE A 35 -17.90 -14.91 -18.44
C ILE A 35 -17.01 -13.67 -18.42
N TYR A 36 -17.61 -12.51 -18.71
CA TYR A 36 -16.90 -11.23 -18.62
C TYR A 36 -16.99 -10.70 -17.19
N LEU A 37 -15.85 -10.54 -16.53
CA LEU A 37 -15.75 -9.91 -15.22
C LEU A 37 -15.26 -8.48 -15.39
N GLU A 38 -16.15 -7.51 -15.15
CA GLU A 38 -15.79 -6.11 -15.23
C GLU A 38 -14.94 -5.72 -13.99
N PRO A 39 -13.67 -5.27 -14.16
CA PRO A 39 -12.80 -4.97 -13.01
C PRO A 39 -13.31 -3.84 -12.12
N SER A 40 -14.11 -2.92 -12.69
CA SER A 40 -14.73 -1.80 -11.97
C SER A 40 -15.78 -2.26 -10.95
N GLN A 41 -16.41 -3.41 -11.16
CA GLN A 41 -17.49 -3.93 -10.29
C GLN A 41 -16.96 -4.53 -8.99
N LEU A 42 -15.78 -5.17 -9.01
CA LEU A 42 -15.19 -5.73 -7.80
C LEU A 42 -14.55 -4.63 -6.94
N GLY A 43 -13.84 -3.69 -7.57
CA GLY A 43 -13.19 -2.57 -6.89
C GLY A 43 -12.14 -3.03 -5.86
N TRP A 44 -11.80 -2.12 -4.93
CA TRP A 44 -10.80 -2.38 -3.88
C TRP A 44 -11.44 -2.75 -2.53
N LYS A 45 -12.71 -2.42 -2.30
CA LYS A 45 -13.38 -2.65 -1.01
C LYS A 45 -13.38 -4.13 -0.58
N PRO A 46 -13.72 -5.12 -1.44
CA PRO A 46 -13.69 -6.52 -1.04
C PRO A 46 -12.31 -7.01 -0.60
N LEU A 47 -11.23 -6.44 -1.16
CA LEU A 47 -9.86 -6.76 -0.77
C LEU A 47 -9.57 -6.29 0.65
N VAL A 48 -10.05 -5.10 1.01
CA VAL A 48 -9.95 -4.55 2.38
C VAL A 48 -10.78 -5.39 3.33
N THR A 49 -12.05 -5.67 3.02
CA THR A 49 -12.93 -6.50 3.86
C THR A 49 -12.34 -7.89 4.10
N SER A 50 -11.78 -8.51 3.06
CA SER A 50 -11.09 -9.80 3.20
C SER A 50 -9.87 -9.68 4.10
N TRP A 51 -9.03 -8.66 3.91
CA TRP A 51 -7.82 -8.46 4.73
C TRP A 51 -8.15 -8.21 6.21
N LEU A 52 -9.16 -7.38 6.49
CA LEU A 52 -9.66 -7.10 7.82
C LEU A 52 -9.97 -8.40 8.60
N SER A 53 -10.58 -9.39 7.93
CA SER A 53 -10.87 -10.70 8.54
C SER A 53 -9.63 -11.55 8.85
N THR A 54 -8.46 -11.22 8.29
CA THR A 54 -7.20 -11.94 8.49
C THR A 54 -6.29 -11.31 9.55
N LEU A 55 -6.68 -10.15 10.10
CA LEU A 55 -5.86 -9.44 11.07
C LEU A 55 -5.67 -10.26 12.37
N PRO A 56 -4.47 -10.20 12.98
CA PRO A 56 -4.21 -10.85 14.26
C PRO A 56 -4.78 -10.04 15.43
N GLU A 57 -4.98 -10.67 16.59
CA GLU A 57 -5.22 -9.93 17.83
C GLU A 57 -3.99 -9.07 18.21
N PRO A 58 -4.20 -7.83 18.72
CA PRO A 58 -5.47 -7.19 19.05
C PRO A 58 -6.14 -6.46 17.86
N LEU A 59 -5.49 -6.41 16.69
CA LEU A 59 -5.97 -5.65 15.52
C LEU A 59 -7.29 -6.18 14.93
N ASN A 60 -7.69 -7.42 15.27
CA ASN A 60 -8.98 -7.98 14.89
C ASN A 60 -10.14 -7.52 15.80
N GLU A 61 -9.86 -6.81 16.90
CA GLU A 61 -10.91 -6.30 17.78
C GLU A 61 -11.76 -5.25 17.05
N LYS A 62 -13.05 -5.18 17.41
CA LYS A 62 -14.03 -4.32 16.73
C LYS A 62 -13.60 -2.85 16.66
N GLU A 63 -12.98 -2.33 17.71
CA GLU A 63 -12.47 -0.95 17.74
C GLU A 63 -11.45 -0.67 16.61
N PHE A 64 -10.52 -1.60 16.36
CA PHE A 64 -9.55 -1.46 15.28
C PHE A 64 -10.16 -1.70 13.90
N GLN A 65 -11.09 -2.66 13.80
CA GLN A 65 -11.84 -2.93 12.56
C GLN A 65 -12.59 -1.67 12.10
N ASP A 66 -13.37 -1.07 13.00
CA ASP A 66 -14.14 0.16 12.73
C ASP A 66 -13.19 1.32 12.36
N LEU A 67 -12.05 1.46 13.06
CA LEU A 67 -11.03 2.47 12.73
C LEU A 67 -10.42 2.27 11.33
N PHE A 68 -10.07 1.03 10.95
CA PHE A 68 -9.53 0.77 9.62
C PHE A 68 -10.57 1.05 8.54
N GLU A 69 -11.79 0.56 8.69
CA GLU A 69 -12.87 0.82 7.73
C GLU A 69 -13.06 2.32 7.49
N GLU A 70 -13.11 3.12 8.56
CA GLU A 70 -13.22 4.58 8.43
C GLU A 70 -12.00 5.22 7.76
N LEU A 71 -10.78 4.80 8.09
CA LEU A 71 -9.57 5.30 7.43
C LEU A 71 -9.56 4.99 5.94
N PHE A 72 -9.95 3.77 5.56
CA PHE A 72 -10.06 3.35 4.16
C PHE A 72 -11.13 4.17 3.43
N ASP A 73 -12.33 4.28 3.97
CA ASP A 73 -13.42 5.01 3.33
C ASP A 73 -13.18 6.52 3.26
N TRP A 74 -12.47 7.09 4.23
CA TRP A 74 -12.14 8.52 4.24
C TRP A 74 -10.99 8.89 3.30
N LEU A 75 -9.85 8.19 3.40
CA LEU A 75 -8.61 8.63 2.74
C LEU A 75 -8.40 8.01 1.36
N VAL A 76 -8.82 6.75 1.14
CA VAL A 76 -8.50 6.04 -0.11
C VAL A 76 -9.24 6.62 -1.33
N PRO A 77 -10.57 6.85 -1.31
CA PRO A 77 -11.25 7.43 -2.47
C PRO A 77 -10.67 8.78 -2.96
N PRO A 78 -10.42 9.78 -2.09
CA PRO A 78 -9.82 11.03 -2.55
C PRO A 78 -8.37 10.86 -2.96
N ALA A 79 -7.57 10.01 -2.29
CA ALA A 79 -6.19 9.75 -2.69
C ALA A 79 -6.10 9.12 -4.09
N LEU A 80 -6.94 8.12 -4.38
CA LEU A 80 -7.05 7.52 -5.72
C LEU A 80 -7.49 8.55 -6.77
N ARG A 81 -8.41 9.46 -6.41
CA ARG A 81 -8.91 10.51 -7.30
C ARG A 81 -7.83 11.55 -7.62
N VAL A 82 -7.08 12.02 -6.62
CA VAL A 82 -5.97 12.97 -6.80
C VAL A 82 -4.91 12.34 -7.69
N ARG A 83 -4.51 11.10 -7.39
CA ARG A 83 -3.55 10.37 -8.23
C ARG A 83 -4.01 10.31 -9.68
N TRP A 84 -5.23 9.85 -9.93
CA TRP A 84 -5.75 9.67 -11.28
C TRP A 84 -5.91 10.98 -12.06
N LYS A 85 -6.32 12.07 -11.40
CA LYS A 85 -6.66 13.33 -12.08
C LYS A 85 -5.50 14.32 -12.18
N GLN A 86 -4.57 14.28 -11.24
CA GLN A 86 -3.58 15.36 -11.05
C GLN A 86 -2.14 14.87 -11.09
N CYS A 87 -1.90 13.57 -10.91
CA CYS A 87 -0.55 13.02 -10.94
C CYS A 87 -0.29 12.28 -12.25
N LYS A 88 0.97 12.27 -12.68
CA LYS A 88 1.42 11.45 -13.81
C LYS A 88 2.03 10.16 -13.29
N GLU A 89 1.49 9.04 -13.74
CA GLU A 89 2.02 7.71 -13.41
C GLU A 89 3.09 7.30 -14.44
N LEU A 90 4.27 6.89 -13.94
CA LEU A 90 5.35 6.38 -14.81
C LEU A 90 5.02 5.00 -15.40
N VAL A 91 4.27 4.20 -14.63
CA VAL A 91 3.83 2.86 -14.99
C VAL A 91 2.32 2.79 -14.71
N PRO A 92 1.49 2.34 -15.66
CA PRO A 92 0.05 2.19 -15.42
C PRO A 92 -0.21 1.24 -14.26
N THR A 93 -0.94 1.72 -13.24
CA THR A 93 -1.34 0.89 -12.09
C THR A 93 -2.85 0.84 -11.91
N SER A 94 -3.36 -0.29 -11.40
CA SER A 94 -4.78 -0.43 -11.07
C SER A 94 -5.06 0.11 -9.65
N ASN A 95 -6.28 0.61 -9.42
CA ASN A 95 -6.70 1.05 -8.08
C ASN A 95 -6.57 -0.08 -7.05
N SER A 96 -7.00 -1.28 -7.41
CA SER A 96 -6.92 -2.46 -6.55
C SER A 96 -5.49 -2.82 -6.18
N ASN A 97 -4.54 -2.78 -7.13
CA ASN A 97 -3.14 -3.08 -6.84
C ASN A 97 -2.52 -2.06 -5.89
N ASN A 98 -2.83 -0.77 -6.05
CA ASN A 98 -2.35 0.27 -5.13
C ASN A 98 -2.90 0.06 -3.70
N VAL A 99 -4.18 -0.32 -3.58
CA VAL A 99 -4.78 -0.62 -2.26
C VAL A 99 -4.19 -1.90 -1.67
N VAL A 100 -3.91 -2.93 -2.47
CA VAL A 100 -3.19 -4.13 -2.01
C VAL A 100 -1.78 -3.77 -1.52
N SER A 101 -1.06 -2.91 -2.22
CA SER A 101 0.25 -2.41 -1.77
C SER A 101 0.14 -1.66 -0.44
N LEU A 102 -0.90 -0.84 -0.26
CA LEU A 102 -1.19 -0.14 0.99
C LEU A 102 -1.42 -1.15 2.13
N ILE A 103 -2.29 -2.12 1.91
CA ILE A 103 -2.63 -3.18 2.87
C ILE A 103 -1.37 -3.96 3.29
N ARG A 104 -0.55 -4.37 2.33
CA ARG A 104 0.69 -5.12 2.61
C ARG A 104 1.67 -4.30 3.44
N LEU A 105 1.88 -3.02 3.10
CA LEU A 105 2.75 -2.15 3.88
C LEU A 105 2.21 -1.94 5.30
N LEU A 106 0.89 -1.75 5.47
CA LEU A 106 0.26 -1.68 6.78
C LEU A 106 0.51 -2.93 7.62
N GLU A 107 0.31 -4.11 7.03
CA GLU A 107 0.52 -5.38 7.69
C GLU A 107 1.97 -5.54 8.17
N ILE A 108 2.94 -5.23 7.29
CA ILE A 108 4.37 -5.32 7.61
C ILE A 108 4.74 -4.39 8.77
N LEU A 109 4.18 -3.17 8.80
CA LEU A 109 4.49 -2.18 9.83
C LEU A 109 3.82 -2.49 11.18
N LEU A 110 2.54 -2.88 11.16
CA LEU A 110 1.71 -3.02 12.36
C LEU A 110 1.68 -4.45 12.91
N CYS A 111 1.40 -5.46 12.09
CA CYS A 111 1.04 -6.79 12.59
C CYS A 111 2.18 -7.45 13.38
N HIS A 112 3.43 -7.33 12.93
CA HIS A 112 4.57 -7.89 13.65
C HIS A 112 4.78 -7.20 15.01
N LYS A 113 4.55 -5.88 15.09
CA LYS A 113 4.70 -5.10 16.33
C LYS A 113 3.55 -5.33 17.30
N ALA A 114 2.32 -5.35 16.80
CA ALA A 114 1.12 -5.64 17.57
C ALA A 114 1.17 -7.06 18.17
N LYS A 115 1.62 -8.07 17.42
CA LYS A 115 1.83 -9.43 17.94
C LYS A 115 2.90 -9.50 19.04
N LYS A 116 3.96 -8.69 18.92
CA LYS A 116 5.08 -8.71 19.88
C LYS A 116 4.71 -8.04 21.22
N ASP A 117 3.86 -7.03 21.18
CA ASP A 117 3.42 -6.29 22.38
C ASP A 117 1.91 -5.96 22.31
N PRO A 118 1.02 -6.96 22.47
CA PRO A 118 -0.43 -6.80 22.27
C PRO A 118 -1.12 -5.83 23.22
N SER A 119 -0.57 -5.63 24.42
CA SER A 119 -1.17 -4.78 25.46
C SER A 119 -0.72 -3.31 25.37
N ASN A 120 -0.01 -2.94 24.31
CA ASN A 120 0.51 -1.60 24.14
C ASN A 120 -0.60 -0.60 23.80
N LYS A 121 -0.85 0.34 24.72
CA LYS A 121 -1.86 1.40 24.55
C LYS A 121 -1.60 2.34 23.37
N ASN A 122 -0.41 2.31 22.78
CA ASN A 122 -0.07 3.12 21.62
C ASN A 122 -0.46 2.48 20.29
N ILE A 123 -0.93 1.23 20.24
CA ILE A 123 -1.31 0.57 18.98
C ILE A 123 -2.34 1.38 18.21
N HIS A 124 -3.37 1.89 18.89
CA HIS A 124 -4.38 2.77 18.28
C HIS A 124 -3.76 4.02 17.63
N LYS A 125 -2.74 4.59 18.26
CA LYS A 125 -2.02 5.76 17.73
C LYS A 125 -1.21 5.38 16.50
N TRP A 126 -0.49 4.26 16.60
CA TRP A 126 0.35 3.74 15.53
C TRP A 126 -0.44 3.44 14.25
N VAL A 127 -1.68 2.98 14.35
CA VAL A 127 -2.55 2.69 13.19
C VAL A 127 -2.62 3.90 12.26
N THR A 128 -2.97 5.09 12.78
CA THR A 128 -3.11 6.30 11.95
C THR A 128 -1.82 6.72 11.24
N GLY A 129 -0.69 6.70 11.95
CA GLY A 129 0.61 7.08 11.38
C GLY A 129 1.14 6.05 10.38
N CYS A 130 0.98 4.75 10.68
CA CYS A 130 1.31 3.68 9.74
C CYS A 130 0.43 3.74 8.49
N PHE A 131 -0.86 4.05 8.64
CA PHE A 131 -1.78 4.20 7.52
C PHE A 131 -1.35 5.33 6.58
N ALA A 132 -1.04 6.50 7.14
CA ALA A 132 -0.51 7.62 6.35
C ALA A 132 0.80 7.26 5.65
N PHE A 133 1.76 6.64 6.36
CA PHE A 133 3.01 6.21 5.75
C PHE A 133 2.79 5.19 4.63
N ALA A 134 1.97 4.16 4.87
CA ALA A 134 1.64 3.14 3.88
C ALA A 134 0.95 3.74 2.66
N MET A 135 0.07 4.73 2.84
CA MET A 135 -0.61 5.42 1.75
C MET A 135 0.36 6.23 0.87
N ILE A 136 1.27 6.98 1.49
CA ILE A 136 2.31 7.75 0.80
C ILE A 136 3.19 6.82 -0.05
N TRP A 137 3.57 5.68 0.51
CA TRP A 137 4.46 4.70 -0.14
C TRP A 137 3.75 3.62 -0.98
N SER A 138 2.44 3.75 -1.18
CA SER A 138 1.66 2.91 -2.09
C SER A 138 1.01 3.77 -3.18
N ILE A 139 -0.14 4.39 -2.88
CA ILE A 139 -0.90 5.25 -3.81
C ILE A 139 -0.06 6.45 -4.24
N GLY A 140 0.64 7.09 -3.30
CA GLY A 140 1.49 8.25 -3.59
C GLY A 140 2.83 7.90 -4.23
N ALA A 141 3.23 6.63 -4.25
CA ALA A 141 4.57 6.22 -4.71
C ALA A 141 4.66 6.09 -6.24
N THR A 142 3.53 5.90 -6.91
CA THR A 142 3.46 5.73 -8.38
C THR A 142 3.53 7.05 -9.14
N CYS A 143 3.46 8.17 -8.42
CA CYS A 143 3.54 9.52 -8.96
C CYS A 143 4.99 9.90 -9.31
N ASP A 144 5.15 10.71 -10.36
CA ASP A 144 6.41 11.39 -10.67
C ASP A 144 6.74 12.51 -9.65
N SER A 145 7.88 13.20 -9.85
CA SER A 145 8.37 14.21 -8.91
C SER A 145 7.37 15.35 -8.67
N ASP A 146 6.70 15.83 -9.72
CA ASP A 146 5.69 16.89 -9.60
C ASP A 146 4.42 16.35 -8.91
N GLY A 147 4.00 15.13 -9.26
CA GLY A 147 2.88 14.45 -8.60
C GLY A 147 3.12 14.21 -7.11
N ARG A 148 4.36 14.00 -6.67
CA ARG A 148 4.70 13.90 -5.24
C ARG A 148 4.44 15.21 -4.49
N ILE A 149 4.68 16.36 -5.11
CA ILE A 149 4.38 17.67 -4.50
C ILE A 149 2.85 17.84 -4.37
N ILE A 150 2.10 17.42 -5.38
CA ILE A 150 0.62 17.45 -5.34
C ILE A 150 0.10 16.53 -4.24
N PHE A 151 0.61 15.30 -4.16
CA PHE A 151 0.19 14.32 -3.17
C PHE A 151 0.61 14.72 -1.75
N ASP A 152 1.77 15.35 -1.57
CA ASP A 152 2.20 15.96 -0.30
C ASP A 152 1.18 16.99 0.19
N ASN A 153 0.83 17.96 -0.65
CA ASN A 153 -0.16 18.98 -0.32
C ASN A 153 -1.51 18.37 0.01
N PHE A 154 -1.96 17.39 -0.77
CA PHE A 154 -3.20 16.65 -0.52
C PHE A 154 -3.18 15.97 0.85
N MET A 155 -2.13 15.21 1.17
CA MET A 155 -2.00 14.50 2.45
C MET A 155 -1.99 15.47 3.62
N ARG A 156 -1.33 16.62 3.49
CA ARG A 156 -1.29 17.66 4.53
C ARG A 156 -2.66 18.32 4.72
N ASP A 157 -3.34 18.67 3.63
CA ASP A 157 -4.63 19.36 3.66
C ASP A 157 -5.76 18.45 4.17
N ILE A 158 -5.76 17.15 3.82
CA ILE A 158 -6.82 16.22 4.26
C ILE A 158 -6.73 15.92 5.76
N VAL A 159 -5.54 15.69 6.30
CA VAL A 159 -5.38 15.33 7.73
C VAL A 159 -5.64 16.49 8.70
N ILE A 160 -5.56 17.74 8.23
CA ILE A 160 -5.93 18.92 9.01
C ILE A 160 -7.40 19.34 8.80
N GLY A 161 -8.14 18.62 7.96
CA GLY A 161 -9.57 18.86 7.73
C GLY A 161 -9.87 20.08 6.86
N LYS A 162 -8.94 20.47 5.98
CA LYS A 162 -9.12 21.60 5.05
C LYS A 162 -9.99 21.24 3.83
N LEU A 163 -10.21 19.95 3.57
CA LEU A 163 -11.07 19.48 2.49
C LEU A 163 -12.51 19.32 3.01
N ASP A 164 -13.36 20.31 2.73
CA ASP A 164 -14.78 20.30 3.14
C ASP A 164 -15.56 19.11 2.56
N GLU A 165 -15.19 18.62 1.37
CA GLU A 165 -15.81 17.45 0.74
C GLU A 165 -15.51 16.14 1.48
N HIS A 166 -14.43 16.10 2.27
CA HIS A 166 -13.92 14.92 2.95
C HIS A 166 -13.49 15.27 4.40
N PRO A 167 -14.44 15.63 5.28
CA PRO A 167 -14.14 16.04 6.65
C PRO A 167 -13.56 14.88 7.45
N ILE A 168 -12.78 15.19 8.49
CA ILE A 168 -12.19 14.18 9.37
C ILE A 168 -13.31 13.41 10.09
N PRO A 169 -13.36 12.07 9.99
CA PRO A 169 -14.32 11.24 10.72
C PRO A 169 -14.25 11.43 12.23
N ALA A 170 -15.41 11.35 12.91
CA ALA A 170 -15.51 11.57 14.34
C ALA A 170 -14.71 10.55 15.17
N THR A 171 -14.60 9.31 14.71
CA THR A 171 -13.85 8.23 15.37
C THR A 171 -12.35 8.48 15.32
N ILE A 172 -11.86 9.13 14.27
CA ILE A 172 -10.45 9.57 14.16
C ILE A 172 -10.23 10.83 15.01
N GLY A 173 -11.20 11.74 15.04
CA GLY A 173 -11.14 12.96 15.83
C GLY A 173 -9.98 13.87 15.41
N LYS A 174 -9.03 14.11 16.31
CA LYS A 174 -7.84 14.92 16.00
C LYS A 174 -6.73 14.01 15.48
N TRP A 175 -6.21 14.33 14.29
CA TRP A 175 -5.05 13.65 13.74
C TRP A 175 -3.84 13.73 14.69
N GLU A 176 -3.42 12.58 15.21
CA GLU A 176 -2.43 12.54 16.30
C GLU A 176 -0.99 12.77 15.83
N HIS A 177 -0.70 12.50 14.55
CA HIS A 177 0.66 12.50 14.00
C HIS A 177 0.80 13.54 12.87
N PRO A 178 0.77 14.85 13.18
CA PRO A 178 0.91 15.87 12.16
C PRO A 178 2.23 15.70 11.40
N PHE A 179 2.19 15.96 10.10
CA PHE A 179 3.39 15.95 9.29
C PHE A 179 4.31 17.13 9.64
N GLU A 180 5.62 16.93 9.52
CA GLU A 180 6.62 17.97 9.72
C GLU A 180 6.49 19.08 8.68
N GLU A 181 6.66 20.35 9.07
CA GLU A 181 6.45 21.50 8.17
C GLU A 181 7.51 21.62 7.07
N LYS A 182 8.70 21.08 7.31
CA LYS A 182 9.82 21.14 6.38
C LYS A 182 9.81 19.94 5.45
N GLY A 183 10.21 20.13 4.21
CA GLY A 183 10.29 19.03 3.23
C GLY A 183 8.93 18.44 2.86
N LEU A 184 8.97 17.37 2.08
CA LEU A 184 7.80 16.61 1.66
C LEU A 184 7.51 15.49 2.66
N VAL A 185 6.27 15.01 2.71
CA VAL A 185 5.89 13.82 3.50
C VAL A 185 6.73 12.58 3.16
N TYR A 186 7.27 12.51 1.93
CA TYR A 186 8.20 11.48 1.47
C TYR A 186 9.59 11.55 2.14
N ASP A 187 9.94 12.69 2.72
CA ASP A 187 11.23 12.92 3.40
C ASP A 187 11.28 12.34 4.82
N TYR A 188 10.18 11.73 5.26
CA TYR A 188 10.03 11.20 6.61
C TYR A 188 9.65 9.71 6.62
N MET A 189 10.16 9.02 7.63
CA MET A 189 9.82 7.66 8.01
C MET A 189 8.98 7.69 9.29
N PHE A 190 7.99 6.81 9.40
CA PHE A 190 7.22 6.68 10.64
C PHE A 190 7.87 5.64 11.58
N GLU A 191 8.32 6.08 12.75
CA GLU A 191 8.89 5.21 13.78
C GLU A 191 7.86 4.86 14.86
N LEU A 192 7.70 3.55 15.09
CA LEU A 192 6.88 2.98 16.16
C LEU A 192 7.60 3.01 17.51
N LYS A 193 8.01 4.21 17.95
CA LYS A 193 8.62 4.47 19.27
C LYS A 193 7.68 5.32 20.12
N GLY A 194 7.37 4.87 21.33
CA GLY A 194 6.41 5.57 22.20
C GLY A 194 5.05 5.70 21.51
N LYS A 195 4.54 6.93 21.37
CA LYS A 195 3.27 7.21 20.67
C LYS A 195 3.35 7.08 19.14
N GLY A 196 4.56 7.06 18.57
CA GLY A 196 4.77 7.21 17.12
C GLY A 196 5.38 8.58 16.80
N ARG A 197 6.36 8.63 15.89
CA ARG A 197 6.95 9.89 15.43
C ARG A 197 7.37 9.83 13.96
N TRP A 198 7.36 10.98 13.30
CA TRP A 198 8.03 11.17 12.02
C TRP A 198 9.52 11.44 12.24
N ALA A 199 10.37 10.68 11.58
CA ALA A 199 11.82 10.83 11.62
C ALA A 199 12.34 11.09 10.21
N HIS A 200 13.19 12.10 10.03
CA HIS A 200 13.73 12.43 8.72
C HIS A 200 14.70 11.32 8.25
N TRP A 201 14.67 10.94 6.97
CA TRP A 201 15.52 9.83 6.45
C TRP A 201 17.03 10.04 6.70
N ASN A 202 17.50 11.28 6.78
CA ASN A 202 18.87 11.62 7.17
C ASN A 202 19.31 11.07 8.54
N GLU A 203 18.38 10.86 9.49
CA GLU A 203 18.70 10.20 10.76
C GLU A 203 19.15 8.74 10.52
N ALA A 204 18.52 8.06 9.56
CA ALA A 204 18.85 6.68 9.20
C ALA A 204 20.15 6.59 8.39
N VAL A 205 20.44 7.54 7.50
CA VAL A 205 21.69 7.59 6.71
C VAL A 205 22.94 7.54 7.61
N LYS A 206 22.91 8.21 8.77
CA LYS A 206 24.05 8.29 9.69
C LYS A 206 24.43 6.97 10.37
N SER A 207 23.57 5.94 10.30
CA SER A 207 23.82 4.64 10.93
C SER A 207 24.58 3.65 10.03
N ILE A 208 24.80 3.96 8.75
CA ILE A 208 25.48 3.07 7.80
C ILE A 208 26.99 3.27 7.91
N ASN A 209 27.68 2.35 8.58
CA ASN A 209 29.15 2.35 8.71
C ASN A 209 29.78 1.41 7.68
N TYR A 210 30.54 1.96 6.72
CA TYR A 210 31.39 1.21 5.78
C TYR A 210 32.71 0.76 6.41
N SER A 211 32.69 0.32 7.67
CA SER A 211 33.90 -0.07 8.39
C SER A 211 34.46 -1.44 8.01
N ASP A 212 33.80 -2.16 7.11
CA ASP A 212 34.20 -3.50 6.70
C ASP A 212 35.17 -3.44 5.49
N LYS A 213 36.45 -3.72 5.76
CA LYS A 213 37.54 -3.71 4.75
C LYS A 213 37.44 -4.87 3.74
N SER A 214 36.44 -5.75 3.87
CA SER A 214 36.23 -6.89 2.97
C SER A 214 35.38 -6.56 1.72
N ILE A 215 34.75 -5.39 1.68
CA ILE A 215 33.84 -5.00 0.59
C ILE A 215 34.65 -4.48 -0.61
N LYS A 216 34.40 -5.03 -1.81
CA LYS A 216 35.03 -4.53 -3.04
C LYS A 216 34.46 -3.15 -3.35
N VAL A 217 35.31 -2.21 -3.78
CA VAL A 217 34.92 -0.83 -4.07
C VAL A 217 33.76 -0.74 -5.08
N GLN A 218 33.71 -1.65 -6.05
CA GLN A 218 32.65 -1.74 -7.05
C GLN A 218 31.26 -2.10 -6.47
N ASP A 219 31.21 -2.67 -5.27
CA ASP A 219 29.97 -3.08 -4.59
C ASP A 219 29.52 -2.03 -3.56
N ILE A 220 30.27 -0.92 -3.41
CA ILE A 220 29.95 0.17 -2.47
C ILE A 220 28.93 1.11 -3.12
N ILE A 221 27.69 1.06 -2.64
CA ILE A 221 26.68 2.07 -2.95
C ILE A 221 26.77 3.17 -1.89
N VAL A 222 27.01 4.42 -2.31
CA VAL A 222 27.01 5.58 -1.41
C VAL A 222 25.58 5.85 -0.93
N PRO A 223 25.32 5.96 0.39
CA PRO A 223 23.98 6.03 0.90
C PRO A 223 23.46 7.46 0.72
N THR A 224 22.57 7.65 -0.24
CA THR A 224 21.79 8.87 -0.37
C THR A 224 20.46 8.71 0.36
N MET A 225 19.71 9.80 0.55
CA MET A 225 18.35 9.72 1.10
C MET A 225 17.46 8.76 0.29
N ASP A 226 17.57 8.79 -1.04
CA ASP A 226 16.82 7.90 -1.92
C ASP A 226 17.25 6.44 -1.76
N THR A 227 18.56 6.19 -1.72
CA THR A 227 19.08 4.83 -1.45
C THR A 227 18.53 4.30 -0.13
N VAL A 228 18.58 5.09 0.94
CA VAL A 228 18.10 4.65 2.26
C VAL A 228 16.59 4.38 2.28
N ARG A 229 15.78 5.23 1.63
CA ARG A 229 14.32 5.02 1.49
C ARG A 229 14.02 3.69 0.81
N TYR A 230 14.64 3.46 -0.35
CA TYR A 230 14.39 2.28 -1.15
C TYR A 230 14.95 1.02 -0.51
N THR A 231 16.14 1.09 0.10
CA THR A 231 16.70 -0.02 0.87
C THR A 231 15.78 -0.39 2.04
N TYR A 232 15.28 0.61 2.80
CA TYR A 232 14.35 0.34 3.90
C TYR A 232 13.08 -0.39 3.44
N LEU A 233 12.42 0.11 2.39
CA LEU A 233 11.21 -0.52 1.87
C LEU A 233 11.49 -1.91 1.30
N MET A 234 12.63 -2.08 0.62
CA MET A 234 13.05 -3.37 0.09
C MET A 234 13.33 -4.37 1.21
N GLU A 235 14.04 -3.97 2.27
CA GLU A 235 14.30 -4.81 3.44
C GLU A 235 13.01 -5.22 4.16
N LEU A 236 12.05 -4.29 4.29
CA LEU A 236 10.73 -4.60 4.82
C LEU A 236 10.02 -5.68 3.99
N CYS A 237 9.99 -5.53 2.67
CA CYS A 237 9.38 -6.50 1.77
C CYS A 237 10.13 -7.84 1.75
N ILE A 238 11.46 -7.87 1.83
CA ILE A 238 12.24 -9.12 1.87
C ILE A 238 12.00 -9.87 3.18
N LYS A 239 11.91 -9.13 4.29
CA LYS A 239 11.81 -9.74 5.62
C LYS A 239 10.40 -10.25 5.93
N TYR A 240 9.37 -9.59 5.40
CA TYR A 240 7.98 -9.82 5.79
C TYR A 240 7.00 -10.00 4.63
N GLY A 241 7.42 -9.72 3.39
CA GLY A 241 6.58 -9.80 2.19
C GLY A 241 6.61 -11.16 1.49
#